data_AF-A0A842JC93-F1
#
_entry.id   AF-A0A842JC93-F1
#
_cell.length_a   1.000
_cell.length_b   1.000
_cell.length_c   1.000
_cell.angle_alpha   90.00
_cell.angle_beta   90.00
_cell.angle_gamma   90.00
#
_symmetry.space_group_name_H-M   'P 1'
#
loop_
_entity.id
_entity.type
_entity.pdbx_description
1 polymer ?
#
loop_
_entity_poly.entity_id
_entity_poly.type
_entity_poly.pdbx_seq_one_letter_code
_entity_poly.pdbx_strand_id
1 'polypeptide(L)'
;MKQYDNEISAALEVATRWYESHRNKLGGVNTNVMTSGMAVAELLRNHFPLTAESIKSDKRSQVKGLSGALAKRVLAKYGETRKFTSEGGRTSRGTLEIATSLALALSETLASFSLDKDARNAVADALQAYFVERVQWDYFNKKRLEVVIDPGKPVSAIIADIFDAARARADRPTGAVAQHLVGAKLELRFPNLDVGRDKANTADLQTDRQGDFQLGNTAFHVTMAPAAKLADRARDNIQQGFRPVMLVPETEVAFTRGLFKSEKLDGRVAVQSIESFVGTNIEEMGSFDAASIRAGVARLIRRYNERIGVCESDQSLRIEEPLWMEQFASSTTYEVVKI
;
A
#
# COMPACT_ATOMS: atom_id res chain seq x y z
N MET A 1 -17.48 -15.59 -24.16
CA MET A 1 -18.29 -14.88 -23.15
C MET A 1 -18.11 -15.67 -21.86
N LYS A 2 -17.62 -15.06 -20.78
CA LYS A 2 -17.52 -15.81 -19.52
C LYS A 2 -18.95 -16.00 -19.02
N GLN A 3 -19.18 -17.15 -18.39
CA GLN A 3 -20.50 -17.52 -17.88
C GLN A 3 -20.95 -16.45 -16.87
N TYR A 4 -22.17 -15.93 -17.02
CA TYR A 4 -22.82 -14.96 -16.12
C TYR A 4 -22.32 -13.49 -16.15
N ASP A 5 -21.65 -13.06 -17.22
CA ASP A 5 -21.09 -11.70 -17.33
C ASP A 5 -22.16 -10.59 -17.18
N ASN A 6 -23.37 -10.79 -17.71
CA ASN A 6 -24.43 -9.78 -17.67
C ASN A 6 -25.00 -9.60 -16.26
N GLU A 7 -25.21 -10.70 -15.55
CA GLU A 7 -25.68 -10.75 -14.17
C GLU A 7 -24.66 -10.09 -13.22
N ILE A 8 -23.38 -10.42 -13.41
CA ILE A 8 -22.27 -9.83 -12.64
C ILE A 8 -22.20 -8.32 -12.91
N SER A 9 -22.23 -7.91 -14.17
CA SER A 9 -22.15 -6.49 -14.54
C SER A 9 -23.30 -5.70 -13.94
N ALA A 10 -24.54 -6.19 -14.04
CA ALA A 10 -25.71 -5.53 -13.48
C ALA A 10 -25.63 -5.41 -11.95
N ALA A 11 -25.20 -6.47 -11.26
CA ALA A 11 -25.02 -6.44 -9.81
C ALA A 11 -23.93 -5.45 -9.37
N LEU A 12 -22.79 -5.42 -10.08
CA LEU A 12 -21.68 -4.51 -9.77
C LEU A 12 -22.05 -3.05 -10.02
N GLU A 13 -22.84 -2.74 -11.04
CA GLU A 13 -23.32 -1.39 -11.31
C GLU A 13 -24.18 -0.87 -10.16
N VAL A 14 -25.14 -1.70 -9.70
CA VAL A 14 -26.00 -1.38 -8.55
C VAL A 14 -25.20 -1.23 -7.28
N ALA A 15 -24.31 -2.18 -6.98
CA ALA A 15 -23.46 -2.13 -5.81
C ALA A 15 -22.56 -0.89 -5.81
N THR A 16 -22.04 -0.50 -6.98
CA THR A 16 -21.23 0.71 -7.13
C THR A 16 -22.02 1.97 -6.86
N ARG A 17 -23.19 2.13 -7.51
CA ARG A 17 -24.06 3.29 -7.30
C ARG A 17 -24.49 3.41 -5.84
N TRP A 18 -24.87 2.29 -5.23
CA TRP A 18 -25.27 2.22 -3.84
C TRP A 18 -24.11 2.55 -2.88
N TYR A 19 -22.93 2.02 -3.12
CA TYR A 19 -21.78 2.28 -2.26
C TYR A 19 -21.38 3.76 -2.30
N GLU A 20 -21.36 4.35 -3.50
CA GLU A 20 -21.02 5.77 -3.70
C GLU A 20 -22.09 6.72 -3.14
N SER A 21 -23.36 6.33 -3.07
CA SER A 21 -24.40 7.14 -2.41
C SER A 21 -24.19 7.29 -0.90
N HIS A 22 -23.33 6.46 -0.29
CA HIS A 22 -22.97 6.54 1.13
C HIS A 22 -21.65 7.29 1.38
N ARG A 23 -21.02 7.82 0.33
CA ARG A 23 -19.79 8.61 0.47
C ARG A 23 -20.12 9.99 1.01
N ASN A 24 -19.45 10.37 2.09
CA ASN A 24 -19.62 11.70 2.69
C ASN A 24 -18.89 12.78 1.88
N LYS A 25 -19.14 14.05 2.21
CA LYS A 25 -18.52 15.22 1.53
C LYS A 25 -16.99 15.22 1.58
N LEU A 26 -16.39 14.55 2.56
CA LEU A 26 -14.94 14.40 2.75
C LEU A 26 -14.38 13.15 2.04
N GLY A 27 -15.20 12.45 1.24
CA GLY A 27 -14.80 11.25 0.52
C GLY A 27 -14.69 9.99 1.40
N GLY A 28 -15.13 10.02 2.65
CA GLY A 28 -15.15 8.88 3.57
C GLY A 28 -16.41 8.03 3.43
N VAL A 29 -16.28 6.73 3.65
CA VAL A 29 -17.42 5.78 3.67
C VAL A 29 -17.41 5.04 5.02
N ASN A 30 -18.59 4.91 5.63
CA ASN A 30 -18.73 4.24 6.91
C ASN A 30 -18.43 2.73 6.77
N THR A 31 -17.69 2.15 7.72
CA THR A 31 -17.35 0.72 7.69
C THR A 31 -18.57 -0.20 7.70
N ASN A 32 -19.70 0.23 8.26
CA ASN A 32 -20.97 -0.51 8.22
C ASN A 32 -21.50 -0.70 6.80
N VAL A 33 -21.22 0.23 5.88
CA VAL A 33 -21.61 0.13 4.46
C VAL A 33 -20.82 -1.00 3.81
N MET A 34 -19.51 -1.04 4.06
CA MET A 34 -18.62 -2.09 3.58
C MET A 34 -18.98 -3.47 4.13
N THR A 35 -19.25 -3.57 5.44
CA THR A 35 -19.63 -4.85 6.05
C THR A 35 -21.02 -5.31 5.63
N SER A 36 -21.96 -4.39 5.42
CA SER A 36 -23.28 -4.68 4.87
C SER A 36 -23.18 -5.24 3.46
N GLY A 37 -22.34 -4.63 2.60
CA GLY A 37 -22.09 -5.14 1.25
C GLY A 37 -21.60 -6.59 1.23
N MET A 38 -20.56 -6.89 2.03
CA MET A 38 -20.04 -8.26 2.15
C MET A 38 -21.09 -9.25 2.67
N ALA A 39 -21.93 -8.84 3.61
CA ALA A 39 -22.98 -9.71 4.17
C ALA A 39 -24.14 -9.95 3.20
N VAL A 40 -24.60 -8.92 2.49
CA VAL A 40 -25.63 -9.05 1.47
C VAL A 40 -25.17 -9.95 0.34
N ALA A 41 -23.90 -9.84 -0.09
CA ALA A 41 -23.32 -10.74 -1.08
C ALA A 41 -23.31 -12.21 -0.59
N GLU A 42 -22.99 -12.46 0.68
CA GLU A 42 -23.05 -13.81 1.26
C GLU A 42 -24.49 -14.32 1.39
N LEU A 43 -25.47 -13.46 1.67
CA LEU A 43 -26.88 -13.84 1.71
C LEU A 43 -27.39 -14.19 0.31
N LEU A 44 -27.03 -13.41 -0.72
CA LEU A 44 -27.39 -13.66 -2.12
C LEU A 44 -26.93 -15.05 -2.58
N ARG A 45 -25.75 -15.48 -2.14
CA ARG A 45 -25.23 -16.82 -2.42
C ARG A 45 -26.20 -17.93 -2.00
N ASN A 46 -26.87 -17.74 -0.87
CA ASN A 46 -27.69 -18.74 -0.22
C ASN A 46 -29.19 -18.60 -0.55
N HIS A 47 -29.64 -17.40 -0.89
CA HIS A 47 -31.05 -17.09 -1.06
C HIS A 47 -31.29 -15.97 -2.08
N PHE A 48 -32.32 -16.16 -2.91
CA PHE A 48 -32.82 -15.15 -3.84
C PHE A 48 -34.33 -15.39 -4.07
N PRO A 49 -35.17 -14.35 -4.20
CA PRO A 49 -34.85 -12.93 -4.04
C PRO A 49 -34.55 -12.57 -2.58
N LEU A 50 -33.69 -11.56 -2.38
CA LEU A 50 -33.50 -10.96 -1.06
C LEU A 50 -34.64 -9.98 -0.75
N THR A 51 -35.23 -10.12 0.43
CA THR A 51 -36.31 -9.28 0.93
C THR A 51 -35.94 -8.69 2.30
N ALA A 52 -36.66 -7.68 2.76
CA ALA A 52 -36.44 -7.09 4.09
C ALA A 52 -36.55 -8.11 5.24
N GLU A 53 -37.33 -9.18 5.06
CA GLU A 53 -37.42 -10.27 6.03
C GLU A 53 -36.30 -11.30 5.87
N SER A 54 -35.91 -11.66 4.64
CA SER A 54 -34.88 -12.68 4.41
C SER A 54 -33.49 -12.27 4.90
N ILE A 55 -33.24 -10.96 5.03
CA ILE A 55 -31.96 -10.40 5.51
C ILE A 55 -31.90 -10.22 7.03
N LYS A 56 -33.03 -10.34 7.74
CA LYS A 56 -33.07 -10.17 9.19
C LYS A 56 -32.59 -11.44 9.89
N SER A 57 -31.89 -11.27 11.00
CA SER A 57 -31.61 -12.35 11.94
C SER A 57 -32.89 -12.83 12.62
N ASP A 58 -32.83 -13.96 13.32
CA ASP A 58 -34.00 -14.53 14.01
C ASP A 58 -34.59 -13.56 15.05
N LYS A 59 -33.76 -12.70 15.65
CA LYS A 59 -34.17 -11.64 16.59
C LYS A 59 -34.65 -10.35 15.90
N ARG A 60 -34.69 -10.32 14.57
CA ARG A 60 -35.19 -9.24 13.69
C ARG A 60 -34.54 -7.86 13.82
N SER A 61 -33.53 -7.71 14.67
CA SER A 61 -32.84 -6.45 14.95
C SER A 61 -31.49 -6.30 14.24
N GLN A 62 -31.02 -7.34 13.56
CA GLN A 62 -29.68 -7.39 12.95
C GLN A 62 -29.72 -8.02 11.57
N VAL A 63 -28.67 -7.76 10.78
CA VAL A 63 -28.46 -8.44 9.49
C VAL A 63 -28.04 -9.89 9.74
N LYS A 64 -28.69 -10.83 9.07
CA LYS A 64 -28.43 -12.27 9.16
C LYS A 64 -27.00 -12.59 8.72
N GLY A 65 -26.29 -13.37 9.53
CA GLY A 65 -24.91 -13.79 9.26
C GLY A 65 -23.84 -12.71 9.46
N LEU A 66 -24.23 -11.43 9.60
CA LEU A 66 -23.29 -10.33 9.80
C LEU A 66 -22.54 -10.48 11.14
N SER A 67 -21.21 -10.51 11.04
CA SER A 67 -20.31 -10.63 12.20
C SER A 67 -18.90 -10.20 11.81
N GLY A 68 -18.06 -9.90 12.81
CA GLY A 68 -16.62 -9.71 12.57
C GLY A 68 -15.95 -10.95 11.99
N ALA A 69 -16.43 -12.15 12.34
CA ALA A 69 -15.93 -13.41 11.76
C ALA A 69 -16.25 -13.54 10.26
N LEU A 70 -17.46 -13.13 9.84
CA LEU A 70 -17.82 -13.05 8.43
C LEU A 70 -16.90 -12.08 7.68
N ALA A 71 -16.76 -10.85 8.19
CA ALA A 71 -15.91 -9.84 7.56
C ALA A 71 -14.46 -10.33 7.44
N LYS A 72 -13.89 -10.90 8.51
CA LYS A 72 -12.54 -11.48 8.50
C LYS A 72 -12.39 -12.59 7.46
N ARG A 73 -13.36 -13.52 7.38
CA ARG A 73 -13.35 -14.63 6.41
C ARG A 73 -13.40 -14.11 4.97
N VAL A 74 -14.29 -13.16 4.68
CA VAL A 74 -14.44 -12.59 3.33
C VAL A 74 -13.18 -11.80 2.96
N LEU A 75 -12.67 -10.93 3.83
CA LEU A 75 -11.42 -10.19 3.58
C LEU A 75 -10.25 -11.12 3.28
N ALA A 76 -10.05 -12.16 4.11
CA ALA A 76 -8.96 -13.11 3.94
C ALA A 76 -9.06 -13.90 2.63
N LYS A 77 -10.27 -14.22 2.16
CA LYS A 77 -10.52 -14.88 0.87
C LYS A 77 -9.97 -14.07 -0.31
N TYR A 78 -9.94 -12.74 -0.20
CA TYR A 78 -9.43 -11.83 -1.23
C TYR A 78 -8.08 -11.19 -0.84
N GLY A 79 -7.31 -11.85 0.04
CA GLY A 79 -5.94 -11.47 0.38
C GLY A 79 -5.80 -10.34 1.41
N GLU A 80 -6.90 -9.82 1.97
CA GLU A 80 -6.84 -8.80 3.02
C GLU A 80 -6.85 -9.43 4.41
N THR A 81 -5.73 -9.31 5.13
CA THR A 81 -5.54 -9.93 6.45
C THR A 81 -5.45 -8.92 7.60
N ARG A 82 -5.43 -7.61 7.30
CA ARG A 82 -5.34 -6.55 8.30
C ARG A 82 -6.59 -6.52 9.17
N LYS A 83 -6.41 -6.09 10.44
CA LYS A 83 -7.50 -6.01 11.41
C LYS A 83 -8.50 -4.93 10.99
N PHE A 84 -9.72 -5.36 10.65
CA PHE A 84 -10.85 -4.47 10.38
C PHE A 84 -11.73 -4.29 11.63
N THR A 85 -13.05 -4.15 11.46
CA THR A 85 -14.00 -4.00 12.56
C THR A 85 -14.17 -5.33 13.32
N SER A 86 -14.06 -5.31 14.66
CA SER A 86 -14.28 -6.48 15.51
C SER A 86 -15.73 -6.98 15.51
N GLU A 87 -16.70 -6.07 15.41
CA GLU A 87 -18.13 -6.43 15.47
C GLU A 87 -18.80 -6.57 14.11
N GLY A 88 -18.13 -6.19 13.01
CA GLY A 88 -18.70 -6.26 11.66
C GLY A 88 -19.91 -5.33 11.44
N GLY A 89 -20.10 -4.30 12.27
CA GLY A 89 -21.27 -3.41 12.20
C GLY A 89 -22.55 -4.00 12.80
N ARG A 90 -22.47 -5.15 13.47
CA ARG A 90 -23.60 -5.93 14.00
C ARG A 90 -24.43 -5.22 15.08
N THR A 91 -23.83 -4.32 15.86
CA THR A 91 -24.46 -3.60 16.98
C THR A 91 -24.96 -2.20 16.60
N SER A 92 -24.64 -1.76 15.39
CA SER A 92 -25.03 -0.43 14.89
C SER A 92 -26.50 -0.42 14.47
N ARG A 93 -27.25 0.56 14.99
CA ARG A 93 -28.69 0.70 14.75
C ARG A 93 -29.05 0.92 13.27
N GLY A 94 -28.15 1.52 12.49
CA GLY A 94 -28.38 1.82 11.07
C GLY A 94 -27.96 0.72 10.09
N THR A 95 -27.22 -0.30 10.54
CA THR A 95 -26.65 -1.31 9.63
C THR A 95 -27.72 -2.16 8.95
N LEU A 96 -28.82 -2.46 9.64
CA LEU A 96 -29.91 -3.22 9.05
C LEU A 96 -30.57 -2.45 7.89
N GLU A 97 -30.82 -1.16 8.06
CA GLU A 97 -31.40 -0.31 7.02
C GLU A 97 -30.47 -0.21 5.79
N ILE A 98 -29.17 0.02 6.04
CA ILE A 98 -28.12 0.04 5.01
C ILE A 98 -28.14 -1.28 4.21
N ALA A 99 -28.03 -2.43 4.88
CA ALA A 99 -28.05 -3.73 4.21
C ALA A 99 -29.37 -4.02 3.48
N THR A 100 -30.51 -3.56 4.04
CA THR A 100 -31.83 -3.69 3.41
C THR A 100 -31.88 -2.98 2.08
N SER A 101 -31.41 -1.72 2.03
CA SER A 101 -31.44 -0.94 0.80
C SER A 101 -30.64 -1.59 -0.33
N LEU A 102 -29.45 -2.14 -0.04
CA LEU A 102 -28.65 -2.86 -1.04
C LEU A 102 -29.34 -4.15 -1.48
N ALA A 103 -29.85 -4.93 -0.53
CA ALA A 103 -30.49 -6.21 -0.81
C ALA A 103 -31.71 -6.05 -1.74
N LEU A 104 -32.54 -5.03 -1.49
CA LEU A 104 -33.70 -4.74 -2.33
C LEU A 104 -33.29 -4.28 -3.73
N ALA A 105 -32.31 -3.37 -3.84
CA ALA A 105 -31.82 -2.89 -5.13
C ALA A 105 -31.20 -4.01 -5.99
N LEU A 106 -30.44 -4.92 -5.36
CA LEU A 106 -29.91 -6.10 -6.03
C LEU A 106 -31.03 -7.06 -6.48
N SER A 107 -32.01 -7.32 -5.61
CA SER A 107 -33.15 -8.19 -5.96
C SER A 107 -33.96 -7.66 -7.13
N GLU A 108 -34.27 -6.36 -7.14
CA GLU A 108 -35.01 -5.71 -8.21
C GLU A 108 -34.27 -5.82 -9.55
N THR A 109 -32.98 -5.47 -9.54
CA THR A 109 -32.16 -5.49 -10.77
C THR A 109 -31.99 -6.92 -11.30
N LEU A 110 -31.75 -7.86 -10.39
CA LEU A 110 -31.47 -9.25 -10.76
C LEU A 110 -32.73 -10.07 -11.04
N ALA A 111 -33.94 -9.55 -10.76
CA ALA A 111 -35.20 -10.26 -10.99
C ALA A 111 -35.45 -10.62 -12.46
N SER A 112 -34.84 -9.89 -13.39
CA SER A 112 -34.92 -10.14 -14.83
C SER A 112 -34.02 -11.30 -15.31
N PHE A 113 -33.14 -11.80 -14.45
CA PHE A 113 -32.19 -12.87 -14.77
C PHE A 113 -32.59 -14.19 -14.12
N SER A 114 -32.31 -15.30 -14.80
CA SER A 114 -32.47 -16.65 -14.24
C SER A 114 -31.27 -16.99 -13.37
N LEU A 115 -31.33 -16.66 -12.09
CA LEU A 115 -30.26 -16.92 -11.13
C LEU A 115 -30.32 -18.35 -10.58
N ASP A 116 -29.74 -19.29 -11.31
CA ASP A 116 -29.42 -20.62 -10.77
C ASP A 116 -28.36 -20.52 -9.64
N LYS A 117 -28.03 -21.67 -9.03
CA LYS A 117 -27.07 -21.71 -7.91
C LYS A 117 -25.69 -21.19 -8.31
N ASP A 118 -25.23 -21.48 -9.52
CA ASP A 118 -23.88 -21.15 -9.98
C ASP A 118 -23.80 -19.67 -10.38
N ALA A 119 -24.85 -19.14 -11.01
CA ALA A 119 -25.02 -17.70 -11.26
C ALA A 119 -25.00 -16.91 -9.94
N ARG A 120 -25.75 -17.35 -8.92
CA ARG A 120 -25.73 -16.70 -7.59
C ARG A 120 -24.37 -16.74 -6.95
N ASN A 121 -23.66 -17.87 -7.04
CA ASN A 121 -22.29 -17.98 -6.54
C ASN A 121 -21.36 -16.99 -7.23
N ALA A 122 -21.39 -16.93 -8.56
CA ALA A 122 -20.55 -16.05 -9.35
C ALA A 122 -20.83 -14.55 -9.05
N VAL A 123 -22.09 -14.16 -8.98
CA VAL A 123 -22.47 -12.78 -8.60
C VAL A 123 -22.05 -12.46 -7.17
N ALA A 124 -22.26 -13.38 -6.22
CA ALA A 124 -21.83 -13.19 -4.84
C ALA A 124 -20.30 -13.06 -4.71
N ASP A 125 -19.54 -13.84 -5.48
CA ASP A 125 -18.08 -13.75 -5.54
C ASP A 125 -17.63 -12.38 -6.09
N ALA A 126 -18.22 -11.93 -7.19
CA ALA A 126 -17.92 -10.62 -7.76
C ALA A 126 -18.24 -9.46 -6.80
N LEU A 127 -19.41 -9.50 -6.15
CA LEU A 127 -19.79 -8.50 -5.15
C LEU A 127 -18.86 -8.50 -3.93
N GLN A 128 -18.46 -9.68 -3.42
CA GLN A 128 -17.51 -9.76 -2.32
C GLN A 128 -16.14 -9.19 -2.71
N ALA A 129 -15.64 -9.53 -3.90
CA ALA A 129 -14.40 -8.96 -4.42
C ALA A 129 -14.47 -7.43 -4.48
N TYR A 130 -15.57 -6.90 -5.02
CA TYR A 130 -15.83 -5.47 -5.09
C TYR A 130 -15.82 -4.80 -3.70
N PHE A 131 -16.57 -5.33 -2.72
CA PHE A 131 -16.61 -4.72 -1.40
C PHE A 131 -15.30 -4.84 -0.63
N VAL A 132 -14.53 -5.93 -0.83
CA VAL A 132 -13.17 -6.03 -0.26
C VAL A 132 -12.25 -4.99 -0.89
N GLU A 133 -12.29 -4.80 -2.21
CA GLU A 133 -11.57 -3.73 -2.88
C GLU A 133 -11.95 -2.36 -2.26
N ARG A 134 -13.24 -2.09 -2.04
CA ARG A 134 -13.67 -0.86 -1.38
C ARG A 134 -13.11 -0.73 0.05
N VAL A 135 -13.08 -1.79 0.85
CA VAL A 135 -12.44 -1.78 2.19
C VAL A 135 -10.96 -1.46 2.08
N GLN A 136 -10.26 -2.06 1.12
CA GLN A 136 -8.85 -1.79 0.88
C GLN A 136 -8.64 -0.31 0.58
N TRP A 137 -9.34 0.26 -0.41
CA TRP A 137 -9.17 1.65 -0.84
C TRP A 137 -9.68 2.70 0.14
N ASP A 138 -10.89 2.53 0.66
CA ASP A 138 -11.58 3.58 1.41
C ASP A 138 -11.36 3.51 2.91
N TYR A 139 -10.82 2.41 3.42
CA TYR A 139 -10.51 2.26 4.84
C TYR A 139 -9.01 2.08 5.10
N PHE A 140 -8.42 0.99 4.61
CA PHE A 140 -7.03 0.67 4.96
C PHE A 140 -6.04 1.61 4.28
N ASN A 141 -6.21 1.84 2.98
CA ASN A 141 -5.35 2.68 2.16
C ASN A 141 -5.39 4.17 2.54
N LYS A 142 -6.36 4.60 3.35
CA LYS A 142 -6.41 5.96 3.92
C LYS A 142 -5.58 6.13 5.19
N LYS A 143 -5.22 5.04 5.89
CA LYS A 143 -4.42 5.10 7.13
C LYS A 143 -2.94 5.21 6.80
N ARG A 144 -2.51 6.41 6.42
CA ARG A 144 -1.11 6.72 6.10
C ARG A 144 -0.19 6.51 7.32
N LEU A 145 1.11 6.42 7.07
CA LEU A 145 2.14 6.48 8.11
C LEU A 145 2.13 7.87 8.75
N GLU A 146 1.75 7.91 10.01
CA GLU A 146 1.86 9.10 10.86
C GLU A 146 3.30 9.22 11.35
N VAL A 147 4.02 10.24 10.86
CA VAL A 147 5.40 10.53 11.23
C VAL A 147 5.51 12.00 11.59
N VAL A 148 6.12 12.31 12.74
CA VAL A 148 6.44 13.70 13.08
C VAL A 148 7.67 14.13 12.28
N ILE A 149 7.45 14.82 11.16
CA ILE A 149 8.54 15.34 10.32
C ILE A 149 8.98 16.70 10.85
N ASP A 150 10.07 16.68 11.61
CA ASP A 150 10.71 17.88 12.16
C ASP A 150 11.89 18.32 11.26
N PRO A 151 11.74 19.41 10.47
CA PRO A 151 12.80 19.91 9.60
C PRO A 151 13.98 20.55 10.36
N GLY A 152 13.91 20.68 11.69
CA GLY A 152 15.03 21.10 12.53
C GLY A 152 16.03 19.98 12.83
N LYS A 153 15.68 18.72 12.55
CA LYS A 153 16.57 17.57 12.71
C LYS A 153 17.48 17.40 11.48
N PRO A 154 18.66 16.77 11.64
CA PRO A 154 19.39 16.21 10.50
C PRO A 154 18.47 15.28 9.70
N VAL A 155 18.58 15.29 8.37
CA VAL A 155 17.62 14.55 7.54
C VAL A 155 17.75 13.04 7.78
N SER A 156 18.94 12.54 8.09
CA SER A 156 19.15 11.14 8.50
C SER A 156 18.32 10.74 9.73
N ALA A 157 18.13 11.64 10.71
CA ALA A 157 17.28 11.40 11.87
C ALA A 157 15.79 11.40 11.50
N ILE A 158 15.37 12.23 10.53
CA ILE A 158 14.00 12.18 9.98
C ILE A 158 13.75 10.81 9.31
N ILE A 159 14.73 10.28 8.56
CA ILE A 159 14.62 8.94 7.96
C ILE A 159 14.51 7.86 9.04
N ALA A 160 15.26 7.97 10.14
CA ALA A 160 15.14 7.06 11.28
C ALA A 160 13.72 7.12 11.91
N ASP A 161 13.17 8.31 12.11
CA ASP A 161 11.79 8.48 12.63
C ASP A 161 10.75 7.79 11.72
N ILE A 162 10.93 7.85 10.39
CA ILE A 162 10.07 7.15 9.42
C ILE A 162 10.20 5.62 9.59
N PHE A 163 11.42 5.11 9.77
CA PHE A 163 11.64 3.69 10.02
C PHE A 163 11.02 3.23 11.34
N ASP A 164 11.06 4.04 12.39
CA ASP A 164 10.43 3.72 13.67
C ASP A 164 8.90 3.65 13.53
N ALA A 165 8.29 4.60 12.81
CA ALA A 165 6.86 4.55 12.49
C ALA A 165 6.49 3.29 11.69
N ALA A 166 7.32 2.91 10.70
CA ALA A 166 7.11 1.68 9.94
C ALA A 166 7.27 0.43 10.81
N ARG A 167 8.27 0.37 11.70
CA ARG A 167 8.49 -0.74 12.65
C ARG A 167 7.34 -0.91 13.64
N ALA A 168 6.69 0.19 14.02
CA ALA A 168 5.59 0.19 14.97
C ALA A 168 4.30 -0.41 14.39
N ARG A 169 4.16 -0.49 13.07
CA ARG A 169 3.02 -1.17 12.43
C ARG A 169 3.09 -2.68 12.68
N ALA A 170 1.91 -3.31 12.77
CA ALA A 170 1.80 -4.76 12.98
C ALA A 170 2.42 -5.59 11.85
N ASP A 171 2.35 -5.10 10.61
CA ASP A 171 2.91 -5.73 9.41
C ASP A 171 4.37 -5.34 9.14
N ARG A 172 4.94 -4.40 9.91
CA ARG A 172 6.34 -3.96 9.85
C ARG A 172 6.86 -3.77 8.41
N PRO A 173 6.28 -2.89 7.59
CA PRO A 173 6.60 -2.76 6.16
C PRO A 173 7.94 -2.03 5.90
N THR A 174 8.91 -2.18 6.79
CA THR A 174 10.17 -1.43 6.80
C THR A 174 10.99 -1.62 5.54
N GLY A 175 10.99 -2.82 4.94
CA GLY A 175 11.68 -3.09 3.68
C GLY A 175 11.11 -2.28 2.51
N ALA A 176 9.78 -2.26 2.36
CA ALA A 176 9.12 -1.47 1.32
C ALA A 176 9.35 0.03 1.53
N VAL A 177 9.21 0.52 2.77
CA VAL A 177 9.47 1.92 3.13
C VAL A 177 10.92 2.31 2.79
N ALA A 178 11.90 1.47 3.14
CA ALA A 178 13.31 1.71 2.82
C ALA A 178 13.57 1.77 1.32
N GLN A 179 13.09 0.78 0.57
CA GLN A 179 13.27 0.73 -0.88
C GLN A 179 12.68 1.96 -1.56
N HIS A 180 11.46 2.38 -1.17
CA HIS A 180 10.82 3.55 -1.76
C HIS A 180 11.47 4.87 -1.37
N LEU A 181 12.03 5.00 -0.15
CA LEU A 181 12.81 6.19 0.24
C LEU A 181 14.11 6.29 -0.57
N VAL A 182 14.82 5.18 -0.73
CA VAL A 182 16.02 5.10 -1.58
C VAL A 182 15.68 5.47 -3.02
N GLY A 183 14.62 4.88 -3.58
CA GLY A 183 14.16 5.18 -4.93
C GLY A 183 13.76 6.63 -5.11
N ALA A 184 13.02 7.21 -4.15
CA ALA A 184 12.63 8.61 -4.18
C ALA A 184 13.84 9.55 -4.18
N LYS A 185 14.84 9.26 -3.33
CA LYS A 185 16.10 10.00 -3.32
C LYS A 185 16.84 9.89 -4.65
N LEU A 186 16.93 8.69 -5.23
CA LEU A 186 17.63 8.48 -6.49
C LEU A 186 16.95 9.26 -7.64
N GLU A 187 15.61 9.26 -7.69
CA GLU A 187 14.87 10.05 -8.68
C GLU A 187 15.04 11.56 -8.50
N LEU A 188 15.09 12.04 -7.25
CA LEU A 188 15.35 13.46 -6.99
C LEU A 188 16.75 13.86 -7.44
N ARG A 189 17.75 13.01 -7.17
CA ARG A 189 19.15 13.31 -7.49
C ARG A 189 19.46 13.18 -8.98
N PHE A 190 18.83 12.22 -9.65
CA PHE A 190 19.10 11.86 -11.03
C PHE A 190 17.79 11.86 -11.85
N PRO A 191 17.17 13.04 -12.06
CA PRO A 191 15.85 13.14 -12.69
C PRO A 191 15.82 12.64 -14.14
N ASN A 192 16.98 12.54 -14.79
CA ASN A 192 17.14 12.09 -16.17
C ASN A 192 17.49 10.60 -16.30
N LEU A 193 17.65 9.88 -15.18
CA LEU A 193 17.93 8.45 -15.18
C LEU A 193 16.67 7.66 -14.84
N ASP A 194 16.50 6.49 -15.46
CA ASP A 194 15.44 5.56 -15.11
C ASP A 194 15.76 4.88 -13.77
N VAL A 195 15.07 5.33 -12.72
CA VAL A 195 15.14 4.73 -11.39
C VAL A 195 13.94 3.81 -11.24
N GLY A 196 14.17 2.52 -11.47
CA GLY A 196 13.16 1.46 -11.48
C GLY A 196 12.03 1.64 -10.46
N ARG A 197 10.80 1.45 -10.94
CA ARG A 197 9.54 1.49 -10.15
C ARG A 197 8.86 0.13 -10.08
N ASP A 198 9.59 -0.94 -10.41
CA ASP A 198 9.05 -2.28 -10.43
C ASP A 198 8.80 -2.77 -8.99
N LYS A 199 7.71 -3.52 -8.80
CA LYS A 199 7.25 -3.94 -7.47
C LYS A 199 8.27 -4.87 -6.82
N ALA A 200 8.42 -4.77 -5.50
CA ALA A 200 9.19 -5.71 -4.68
C ALA A 200 8.76 -7.20 -4.83
N ASN A 201 7.60 -7.47 -5.45
CA ASN A 201 7.03 -8.80 -5.66
C ASN A 201 6.98 -9.30 -7.12
N THR A 202 7.54 -8.58 -8.10
CA THR A 202 7.57 -9.05 -9.50
C THR A 202 8.92 -9.67 -9.83
N ALA A 203 9.23 -10.81 -9.20
CA ALA A 203 10.40 -11.62 -9.51
C ALA A 203 10.27 -12.41 -10.84
N ASP A 204 9.14 -12.30 -11.54
CA ASP A 204 8.77 -13.19 -12.66
C ASP A 204 8.77 -12.55 -14.06
N LEU A 205 9.17 -11.28 -14.19
CA LEU A 205 9.51 -10.69 -15.49
C LEU A 205 10.99 -10.30 -15.43
N GLN A 206 11.81 -10.98 -16.23
CA GLN A 206 13.25 -10.79 -16.37
C GLN A 206 13.61 -9.32 -16.61
N THR A 207 13.74 -8.53 -15.55
CA THR A 207 14.61 -7.36 -15.59
C THR A 207 15.99 -7.87 -15.20
N ASP A 208 16.97 -7.68 -16.07
CA ASP A 208 18.41 -7.97 -15.89
C ASP A 208 19.06 -7.08 -14.79
N ARG A 209 18.31 -6.78 -13.73
CA ARG A 209 18.75 -5.91 -12.65
C ARG A 209 19.51 -6.73 -11.62
N GLN A 210 20.73 -6.28 -11.36
CA GLN A 210 21.66 -6.94 -10.44
C GLN A 210 21.46 -6.50 -8.97
N GLY A 211 20.36 -5.80 -8.66
CA GLY A 211 19.98 -5.31 -7.33
C GLY A 211 18.59 -4.65 -7.37
N ASP A 212 18.13 -4.12 -6.24
CA ASP A 212 16.84 -3.40 -6.14
C ASP A 212 16.81 -2.15 -7.02
N PHE A 213 17.95 -1.48 -7.16
CA PHE A 213 18.17 -0.39 -8.12
C PHE A 213 19.49 -0.59 -8.87
N GLN A 214 19.56 -0.09 -10.09
CA GLN A 214 20.78 -0.09 -10.90
C GLN A 214 20.94 1.26 -11.59
N LEU A 215 22.09 1.91 -11.38
CA LEU A 215 22.47 3.14 -12.10
C LEU A 215 23.87 2.96 -12.68
N GLY A 216 23.98 3.04 -14.01
CA GLY A 216 25.20 2.67 -14.72
C GLY A 216 25.60 1.23 -14.38
N ASN A 217 26.85 1.04 -13.97
CA ASN A 217 27.35 -0.26 -13.49
C ASN A 217 27.28 -0.43 -11.96
N THR A 218 26.51 0.40 -11.25
CA THR A 218 26.35 0.29 -9.79
C THR A 218 25.01 -0.35 -9.46
N ALA A 219 25.04 -1.42 -8.66
CA ALA A 219 23.87 -2.15 -8.20
C ALA A 219 23.63 -1.89 -6.70
N PHE A 220 22.48 -1.34 -6.37
CA PHE A 220 22.08 -1.03 -4.99
C PHE A 220 21.19 -2.16 -4.46
N HIS A 221 21.57 -2.71 -3.31
CA HIS A 221 20.78 -3.68 -2.56
C HIS A 221 20.30 -3.02 -1.28
N VAL A 222 18.98 -2.95 -1.10
CA VAL A 222 18.33 -2.35 0.06
C VAL A 222 17.80 -3.49 0.94
N THR A 223 18.32 -3.62 2.15
CA THR A 223 17.85 -4.66 3.08
C THR A 223 17.81 -4.17 4.51
N MET A 224 16.73 -4.52 5.21
CA MET A 224 16.59 -4.28 6.65
C MET A 224 17.23 -5.38 7.50
N ALA A 225 17.58 -6.51 6.89
CA ALA A 225 18.13 -7.69 7.55
C ALA A 225 19.21 -8.32 6.67
N PRO A 226 20.46 -7.82 6.72
CA PRO A 226 21.57 -8.40 5.99
C PRO A 226 21.81 -9.86 6.42
N ALA A 227 22.02 -10.75 5.45
CA ALA A 227 22.24 -12.18 5.67
C ALA A 227 23.32 -12.71 4.72
N ALA A 228 23.84 -13.92 4.98
CA ALA A 228 24.94 -14.51 4.20
C ALA A 228 24.70 -14.51 2.67
N LYS A 229 23.47 -14.74 2.22
CA LYS A 229 23.09 -14.69 0.79
C LYS A 229 23.38 -13.35 0.11
N LEU A 230 23.47 -12.26 0.88
CA LEU A 230 23.83 -10.94 0.35
C LEU A 230 25.29 -10.91 -0.14
N ALA A 231 26.18 -11.70 0.47
CA ALA A 231 27.55 -11.85 0.03
C ALA A 231 27.65 -12.56 -1.32
N ASP A 232 26.82 -13.59 -1.54
CA ASP A 232 26.75 -14.29 -2.82
C ASP A 232 26.29 -13.35 -3.94
N ARG A 233 25.24 -12.56 -3.71
CA ARG A 233 24.79 -11.53 -4.65
C ARG A 233 25.87 -10.50 -4.97
N ALA A 234 26.59 -10.03 -3.96
CA ALA A 234 27.69 -9.09 -4.18
C ALA A 234 28.82 -9.71 -5.01
N ARG A 235 29.13 -10.99 -4.77
CA ARG A 235 30.15 -11.75 -5.51
C ARG A 235 29.77 -11.90 -6.98
N ASP A 236 28.52 -12.27 -7.26
CA ASP A 236 27.99 -12.39 -8.62
C ASP A 236 28.07 -11.04 -9.35
N ASN A 237 27.64 -9.95 -8.71
CA ASN A 237 27.74 -8.60 -9.27
C ASN A 237 29.18 -8.25 -9.64
N ILE A 238 30.13 -8.51 -8.73
CA ILE A 238 31.56 -8.23 -8.96
C ILE A 238 32.09 -9.03 -10.16
N GLN A 239 31.75 -10.32 -10.26
CA GLN A 239 32.17 -11.18 -11.38
C GLN A 239 31.61 -10.68 -12.72
N GLN A 240 30.42 -10.11 -12.71
CA GLN A 240 29.77 -9.53 -13.88
C GLN A 240 30.18 -8.07 -14.16
N GLY A 241 31.12 -7.51 -13.40
CA GLY A 241 31.64 -6.15 -13.63
C GLY A 241 30.81 -5.02 -13.00
N PHE A 242 29.85 -5.34 -12.14
CA PHE A 242 29.06 -4.38 -11.39
C PHE A 242 29.71 -4.00 -10.05
N ARG A 243 29.40 -2.79 -9.58
CA ARG A 243 29.81 -2.25 -8.28
C ARG A 243 28.65 -2.41 -7.28
N PRO A 244 28.71 -3.37 -6.34
CA PRO A 244 27.65 -3.54 -5.36
C PRO A 244 27.71 -2.49 -4.25
N VAL A 245 26.55 -1.89 -3.95
CA VAL A 245 26.33 -0.98 -2.82
C VAL A 245 25.23 -1.57 -1.94
N MET A 246 25.54 -1.76 -0.67
CA MET A 246 24.65 -2.31 0.34
C MET A 246 24.13 -1.18 1.19
N LEU A 247 22.81 -0.96 1.10
CA LEU A 247 22.08 0.02 1.88
C LEU A 247 21.31 -0.72 2.96
N VAL A 248 21.75 -0.54 4.21
CA VAL A 248 21.19 -1.18 5.40
C VAL A 248 20.83 -0.13 6.45
N PRO A 249 20.03 -0.41 7.49
CA PRO A 249 19.84 0.53 8.60
C PRO A 249 21.17 0.85 9.28
N GLU A 250 21.29 2.04 9.87
CA GLU A 250 22.50 2.47 10.60
C GLU A 250 22.96 1.41 11.63
N THR A 251 22.02 0.80 12.34
CA THR A 251 22.30 -0.25 13.34
C THR A 251 22.94 -1.50 12.74
N GLU A 252 22.75 -1.76 11.46
CA GLU A 252 23.21 -2.97 10.75
C GLU A 252 24.52 -2.75 9.99
N VAL A 253 25.04 -1.52 9.92
CA VAL A 253 26.24 -1.19 9.12
C VAL A 253 27.46 -1.96 9.60
N ALA A 254 27.72 -1.98 10.92
CA ALA A 254 28.89 -2.63 11.50
C ALA A 254 28.86 -4.15 11.26
N PHE A 255 27.71 -4.79 11.48
CA PHE A 255 27.50 -6.20 11.20
C PHE A 255 27.72 -6.52 9.72
N THR A 256 27.11 -5.74 8.83
CA THR A 256 27.20 -5.94 7.37
C THR A 256 28.64 -5.80 6.87
N ARG A 257 29.41 -4.82 7.39
CA ARG A 257 30.84 -4.70 7.08
C ARG A 257 31.62 -5.92 7.57
N GLY A 258 31.31 -6.43 8.76
CA GLY A 258 31.88 -7.67 9.29
C GLY A 258 31.63 -8.87 8.38
N LEU A 259 30.40 -9.01 7.88
CA LEU A 259 30.00 -10.06 6.93
C LEU A 259 30.84 -10.01 5.64
N PHE A 260 30.98 -8.85 5.01
CA PHE A 260 31.79 -8.76 3.78
C PHE A 260 33.28 -8.98 4.03
N LYS A 261 33.78 -8.59 5.20
CA LYS A 261 35.17 -8.86 5.60
C LYS A 261 35.43 -10.36 5.80
N SER A 262 34.52 -11.10 6.43
CA SER A 262 34.69 -12.57 6.58
C SER A 262 34.67 -13.28 5.23
N GLU A 263 33.93 -12.74 4.27
CA GLU A 263 33.81 -13.26 2.90
C GLU A 263 34.92 -12.77 1.95
N LYS A 264 35.90 -11.99 2.45
CA LYS A 264 37.01 -11.41 1.66
C LYS A 264 36.52 -10.52 0.50
N LEU A 265 35.40 -9.85 0.71
CA LEU A 265 34.81 -8.88 -0.21
C LEU A 265 34.98 -7.44 0.31
N ASP A 266 35.70 -7.26 1.42
CA ASP A 266 36.06 -5.95 1.94
C ASP A 266 36.86 -5.13 0.91
N GLY A 267 36.51 -3.85 0.77
CA GLY A 267 37.08 -2.97 -0.26
C GLY A 267 36.45 -3.11 -1.66
N ARG A 268 35.65 -4.15 -1.92
CA ARG A 268 34.93 -4.34 -3.21
C ARG A 268 33.43 -4.06 -3.12
N VAL A 269 32.88 -4.08 -1.91
CA VAL A 269 31.47 -3.78 -1.62
C VAL A 269 31.38 -2.51 -0.78
N ALA A 270 30.58 -1.54 -1.21
CA ALA A 270 30.28 -0.37 -0.40
C ALA A 270 29.15 -0.70 0.58
N VAL A 271 29.31 -0.36 1.86
CA VAL A 271 28.27 -0.53 2.89
C VAL A 271 27.99 0.82 3.53
N GLN A 272 26.75 1.28 3.39
CA GLN A 272 26.29 2.57 3.89
C GLN A 272 24.92 2.44 4.57
N SER A 273 24.65 3.31 5.54
CA SER A 273 23.31 3.37 6.11
C SER A 273 22.33 4.04 5.15
N ILE A 274 21.08 3.56 5.14
CA ILE A 274 20.02 4.17 4.34
C ILE A 274 19.74 5.60 4.83
N GLU A 275 19.75 5.80 6.14
CA GLU A 275 19.55 7.08 6.81
C GLU A 275 20.55 8.12 6.30
N SER A 276 21.85 7.79 6.29
CA SER A 276 22.89 8.70 5.78
C SER A 276 22.87 8.82 4.26
N PHE A 277 22.64 7.73 3.53
CA PHE A 277 22.60 7.73 2.06
C PHE A 277 21.49 8.63 1.51
N VAL A 278 20.33 8.62 2.16
CA VAL A 278 19.20 9.49 1.82
C VAL A 278 19.43 10.88 2.39
N GLY A 279 19.69 10.99 3.69
CA GLY A 279 19.75 12.26 4.40
C GLY A 279 20.82 13.21 3.87
N THR A 280 22.06 12.72 3.74
CA THR A 280 23.19 13.53 3.26
C THR A 280 22.90 14.12 1.88
N ASN A 281 22.25 13.35 0.99
CA ASN A 281 21.98 13.85 -0.34
C ASN A 281 20.91 14.95 -0.38
N ILE A 282 19.90 14.89 0.49
CA ILE A 282 18.92 15.97 0.62
C ILE A 282 19.60 17.22 1.19
N GLU A 283 20.49 17.07 2.17
CA GLU A 283 21.26 18.18 2.73
C GLU A 283 22.18 18.83 1.68
N GLU A 284 22.92 18.02 0.91
CA GLU A 284 23.75 18.47 -0.20
C GLU A 284 22.95 19.21 -1.28
N MET A 285 21.79 18.67 -1.70
CA MET A 285 20.92 19.32 -2.69
C MET A 285 20.33 20.63 -2.15
N GLY A 286 20.20 20.75 -0.84
CA GLY A 286 19.84 21.99 -0.15
C GLY A 286 21.02 22.94 0.07
N SER A 287 22.22 22.62 -0.41
CA SER A 287 23.45 23.39 -0.12
C SER A 287 23.70 23.62 1.37
N PHE A 288 23.21 22.69 2.22
CA PHE A 288 23.23 22.80 3.68
C PHE A 288 22.49 24.02 4.26
N ASP A 289 21.66 24.70 3.46
CA ASP A 289 20.81 25.79 3.92
C ASP A 289 19.49 25.25 4.50
N ALA A 290 19.11 25.73 5.68
CA ALA A 290 17.96 25.20 6.42
C ALA A 290 16.62 25.32 5.65
N ALA A 291 16.40 26.44 4.95
CA ALA A 291 15.17 26.64 4.17
C ALA A 291 15.13 25.69 2.97
N SER A 292 16.27 25.53 2.30
CA SER A 292 16.44 24.66 1.14
C SER A 292 16.37 23.17 1.51
N ILE A 293 16.93 22.78 2.67
CA ILE A 293 16.80 21.44 3.26
C ILE A 293 15.33 21.13 3.55
N ARG A 294 14.62 22.05 4.21
CA ARG A 294 13.20 21.90 4.52
C ARG A 294 12.36 21.67 3.25
N ALA A 295 12.64 22.42 2.18
CA ALA A 295 12.03 22.19 0.87
C ALA A 295 12.44 20.83 0.26
N GLY A 296 13.70 20.41 0.45
CA GLY A 296 14.22 19.11 0.03
C GLY A 296 13.52 17.94 0.71
N VAL A 297 13.29 18.01 2.02
CA VAL A 297 12.51 17.02 2.79
C VAL A 297 11.09 16.93 2.23
N ALA A 298 10.44 18.08 2.00
CA ALA A 298 9.09 18.09 1.41
C ALA A 298 9.05 17.39 0.03
N ARG A 299 10.04 17.66 -0.83
CA ARG A 299 10.17 16.99 -2.14
C ARG A 299 10.42 15.48 -1.99
N LEU A 300 11.24 15.05 -1.04
CA LEU A 300 11.50 13.63 -0.77
C LEU A 300 10.22 12.90 -0.37
N ILE A 301 9.47 13.43 0.59
CA ILE A 301 8.25 12.81 1.09
C ILE A 301 7.19 12.70 0.00
N ARG A 302 7.02 13.75 -0.82
CA ARG A 302 6.11 13.69 -1.95
C ARG A 302 6.54 12.70 -3.00
N ARG A 303 7.84 12.69 -3.34
CA ARG A 303 8.31 11.73 -4.34
C ARG A 303 8.19 10.29 -3.84
N TYR A 304 8.43 10.05 -2.56
CA TYR A 304 8.14 8.78 -1.90
C TYR A 304 6.64 8.42 -2.02
N ASN A 305 5.74 9.34 -1.68
CA ASN A 305 4.29 9.13 -1.76
C ASN A 305 3.81 8.86 -3.20
N GLU A 306 4.38 9.55 -4.18
CA GLU A 306 4.14 9.30 -5.61
C GLU A 306 4.59 7.90 -6.00
N ARG A 307 5.78 7.45 -5.56
CA ARG A 307 6.26 6.09 -5.80
C ARG A 307 5.35 5.04 -5.18
N ILE A 308 4.95 5.18 -3.92
CA ILE A 308 3.95 4.30 -3.30
C ILE A 308 2.64 4.30 -4.11
N GLY A 309 2.22 5.46 -4.60
CA GLY A 309 1.03 5.62 -5.42
C GLY A 309 1.01 4.81 -6.70
N VAL A 310 2.18 4.64 -7.33
CA VAL A 310 2.32 3.92 -8.59
C VAL A 310 2.67 2.44 -8.37
N CYS A 311 3.52 2.16 -7.39
CA CYS A 311 4.15 0.85 -7.23
C CYS A 311 3.37 -0.10 -6.31
N GLU A 312 2.74 0.43 -5.26
CA GLU A 312 2.17 -0.41 -4.20
C GLU A 312 0.65 -0.52 -4.30
N SER A 313 0.09 -1.69 -3.97
CA SER A 313 -1.36 -1.80 -3.74
C SER A 313 -1.75 -1.24 -2.38
N ASP A 314 -0.87 -1.36 -1.39
CA ASP A 314 -1.08 -0.83 -0.06
C ASP A 314 -0.72 0.66 0.02
N GLN A 315 -1.71 1.51 -0.19
CA GLN A 315 -1.52 2.97 -0.13
C GLN A 315 -1.40 3.50 1.30
N SER A 316 -1.61 2.67 2.32
CA SER A 316 -1.36 3.02 3.73
C SER A 316 0.13 3.27 4.01
N LEU A 317 1.02 2.83 3.12
CA LEU A 317 2.46 3.07 3.20
C LEU A 317 2.87 4.52 2.90
N ARG A 318 1.97 5.33 2.32
CA ARG A 318 2.23 6.76 2.14
C ARG A 318 2.42 7.42 3.49
N ILE A 319 3.29 8.42 3.56
CA ILE A 319 3.51 9.26 4.73
C ILE A 319 2.49 10.40 4.71
N GLU A 320 1.92 10.70 5.87
CA GLU A 320 1.08 11.88 6.02
C GLU A 320 1.92 13.16 5.85
N GLU A 321 1.47 14.07 4.99
CA GLU A 321 2.20 15.33 4.74
C GLU A 321 1.82 16.34 5.84
N PRO A 322 2.78 16.83 6.64
CA PRO A 322 2.51 17.89 7.61
C PRO A 322 2.03 19.17 6.92
N LEU A 323 1.16 19.94 7.60
CA LEU A 323 0.60 21.21 7.08
C LEU A 323 1.66 22.17 6.55
N TRP A 324 2.83 22.23 7.19
CA TRP A 324 3.88 23.13 6.75
C TRP A 324 4.42 22.81 5.35
N MET A 325 4.21 21.59 4.83
CA MET A 325 4.62 21.23 3.48
C MET A 325 3.78 21.92 2.40
N GLU A 326 2.56 22.38 2.71
CA GLU A 326 1.66 23.04 1.75
C GLU A 326 2.31 24.25 1.06
N GLN A 327 3.19 24.97 1.77
CA GLN A 327 3.89 26.14 1.24
C GLN A 327 4.91 25.82 0.13
N PHE A 328 5.36 24.57 0.04
CA PHE A 328 6.19 24.09 -1.05
C PHE A 328 5.22 23.50 -2.07
N ALA A 329 4.84 24.22 -3.12
CA ALA A 329 3.99 23.64 -4.16
C ALA A 329 4.71 22.45 -4.84
N SER A 330 3.97 21.54 -5.49
CA SER A 330 4.53 20.53 -6.38
C SER A 330 5.17 21.22 -7.59
N SER A 331 6.38 21.75 -7.44
CA SER A 331 7.10 22.39 -8.54
C SER A 331 7.53 21.32 -9.54
N THR A 332 6.71 21.11 -10.57
CA THR A 332 7.02 20.29 -11.74
C THR A 332 8.03 20.98 -12.69
N THR A 333 8.58 22.14 -12.33
CA THR A 333 9.60 22.84 -13.13
C THR A 333 10.98 22.66 -12.51
N TYR A 334 11.72 21.68 -13.04
CA TYR A 334 13.16 21.59 -12.89
C TYR A 334 13.78 22.75 -13.70
N GLU A 335 14.10 23.87 -13.05
CA GLU A 335 15.05 24.80 -13.63
C GLU A 335 16.43 24.14 -13.62
N VAL A 336 16.93 23.89 -14.82
CA VAL A 336 18.28 23.40 -15.07
C VAL A 336 19.25 24.51 -14.65
N VAL A 337 19.79 24.40 -13.43
CA VAL A 337 21.03 25.10 -13.10
C VAL A 337 22.14 24.39 -13.88
N LYS A 338 22.50 24.95 -15.03
CA LYS A 338 23.75 24.60 -15.71
C LYS A 338 24.91 24.93 -14.77
N ILE A 339 25.64 23.91 -14.33
CA ILE A 339 27.00 24.06 -13.82
C ILE A 339 27.93 23.90 -15.01
#